data_AF-A9B683-F1
#
_entry.id   AF-A9B683-F1
#
_cell.length_a   1.000
_cell.length_b   1.000
_cell.length_c   1.000
_cell.angle_alpha   90.00
_cell.angle_beta   90.00
_cell.angle_gamma   90.00
#
_symmetry.space_group_name_H-M   'P 1'
#
loop_
_entity.id
_entity.type
_entity.pdbx_description
1 polymer ?
#
loop_
_entity_poly.entity_id
_entity_poly.type
_entity_poly.pdbx_seq_one_letter_code
_entity_poly.pdbx_strand_id
1 'polypeptide(L)'
;MKCPNCYSNVSNSTEKCPRCDWPLRAPAAATSSAAFGESPTANAWGRDQTNDAGVWEPTMPASAAWEQPTAEPASTWDQAPLQSVAPPPNATMMGNAMPTTVTLTSGQKTQLLFGAFFPLIILAIPIWFIGGSGGSEEISFFWFILGLFGLVVGWQAIMNLADFFSGVAQVQVDRLTKTQVVKNKNSRTYYGHFERIGRLNIGRENYDGAFQGAIYQVTYSPRSKRLWAMQQLG
;
A
#
# COMPACT_ATOMS: atom_id res chain seq x y z
N MET A 1 -1.07 -11.38 17.09
CA MET A 1 -0.85 -10.06 17.76
C MET A 1 0.02 -9.17 16.86
N LYS A 2 0.03 -7.84 17.03
CA LYS A 2 0.97 -6.94 16.31
C LYS A 2 2.14 -6.58 17.22
N CYS A 3 3.37 -6.65 16.72
CA CYS A 3 4.53 -6.21 17.48
C CYS A 3 4.46 -4.70 17.75
N PRO A 4 4.60 -4.23 19.00
CA PRO A 4 4.51 -2.80 19.30
C PRO A 4 5.66 -1.97 18.70
N ASN A 5 6.80 -2.61 18.40
CA ASN A 5 7.98 -1.91 17.86
C ASN A 5 7.90 -1.73 16.34
N CYS A 6 7.54 -2.77 15.58
CA CYS A 6 7.57 -2.75 14.11
C CYS A 6 6.21 -2.97 13.43
N TYR A 7 5.13 -3.13 14.21
CA TYR A 7 3.75 -3.33 13.74
C TYR A 7 3.52 -4.53 12.81
N SER A 8 4.49 -5.45 12.68
CA SER A 8 4.27 -6.69 11.94
C SER A 8 3.30 -7.60 12.68
N ASN A 9 2.50 -8.35 11.93
CA ASN A 9 1.70 -9.44 12.50
C ASN A 9 2.65 -10.56 12.97
N VAL A 10 2.46 -11.00 14.22
CA VAL A 10 3.22 -12.09 14.84
C VAL A 10 2.29 -13.17 15.36
N SER A 11 2.70 -14.43 15.16
CA SER A 11 2.07 -15.62 15.74
C SER A 11 2.12 -15.53 17.27
N ASN A 12 1.10 -16.08 17.93
CA ASN A 12 1.04 -16.11 19.40
C ASN A 12 2.08 -17.04 20.03
N SER A 13 2.76 -17.87 19.24
CA SER A 13 3.72 -18.88 19.69
C SER A 13 5.19 -18.43 19.67
N THR A 14 5.49 -17.20 19.22
CA THR A 14 6.89 -16.75 19.06
C THR A 14 7.31 -15.86 20.23
N GLU A 15 8.40 -16.23 20.93
CA GLU A 15 8.93 -15.46 22.07
C GLU A 15 9.51 -14.10 21.67
N LYS A 16 9.97 -13.98 20.42
CA LYS A 16 10.54 -12.75 19.86
C LYS A 16 9.93 -12.43 18.51
N CYS A 17 9.87 -11.15 18.18
CA CYS A 17 9.42 -10.72 16.87
C CYS A 17 10.49 -11.04 15.81
N PRO A 18 10.19 -11.82 14.76
CA PRO A 18 11.19 -12.18 13.74
C PRO A 18 11.69 -10.98 12.93
N ARG A 19 11.00 -9.84 12.98
CA ARG A 19 11.32 -8.64 12.19
C ARG A 19 12.28 -7.68 12.90
N CYS A 20 12.28 -7.64 14.24
CA CYS A 20 13.07 -6.67 15.01
C CYS A 20 13.66 -7.24 16.29
N ASP A 21 13.58 -8.56 16.46
CA ASP A 21 14.05 -9.34 17.62
C ASP A 21 13.50 -8.85 18.98
N TRP A 22 12.40 -8.09 18.95
CA TRP A 22 11.77 -7.52 20.13
C TRP A 22 11.12 -8.63 20.96
N PRO A 23 11.40 -8.73 22.27
CA PRO A 23 10.80 -9.74 23.13
C PRO A 23 9.30 -9.51 23.25
N LEU A 24 8.51 -10.50 22.84
CA LEU A 24 7.07 -10.49 23.00
C LEU A 24 6.79 -11.09 24.37
N ARG A 25 6.44 -10.24 25.35
CA ARG A 25 6.00 -10.75 26.67
C ARG A 25 4.81 -11.66 26.44
N ALA A 26 4.97 -12.93 26.78
CA ALA A 26 3.83 -13.83 26.89
C ALA A 26 2.82 -13.17 27.84
N PRO A 27 1.51 -13.12 27.49
CA PRO A 27 0.52 -12.71 28.45
C PRO A 27 0.66 -13.59 29.68
N ALA A 28 0.67 -12.98 30.88
CA ALA A 28 0.75 -13.71 32.13
C ALA A 28 -0.31 -14.82 32.10
N ALA A 29 0.11 -16.07 32.36
CA ALA A 29 -0.79 -17.21 32.37
C ALA A 29 -1.98 -16.85 33.26
N ALA A 30 -3.19 -16.93 32.71
CA ALA A 30 -4.40 -16.57 33.43
C ALA A 30 -4.51 -17.46 34.67
N THR A 31 -4.18 -16.90 35.84
CA THR A 31 -4.38 -17.54 37.13
C THR A 31 -5.88 -17.52 37.41
N SER A 32 -6.56 -18.59 36.99
CA SER A 32 -7.92 -18.89 37.40
C SER A 32 -7.92 -19.35 38.86
N SER A 33 -8.08 -18.44 39.82
CA SER A 33 -8.53 -18.72 41.20
C SER A 33 -8.68 -17.43 42.01
N ALA A 34 -9.90 -16.93 42.13
CA ALA A 34 -10.31 -16.13 43.28
C ALA A 34 -11.82 -16.35 43.51
N ALA A 35 -12.12 -17.18 44.52
CA ALA A 35 -13.46 -17.36 45.04
C ALA A 35 -13.95 -16.05 45.65
N PHE A 36 -15.15 -15.61 45.24
CA PHE A 36 -15.84 -14.48 45.83
C PHE A 36 -16.42 -14.89 47.19
N GLY A 37 -15.82 -14.38 48.27
CA GLY A 37 -16.41 -14.36 49.60
C GLY A 37 -17.23 -13.07 49.80
N GLU A 38 -18.46 -13.27 50.29
CA GLU A 38 -19.31 -12.41 51.12
C GLU A 38 -19.10 -10.87 51.06
N SER A 39 -20.11 -10.17 50.54
CA SER A 39 -20.31 -8.72 50.73
C SER A 39 -20.98 -8.42 52.07
N PRO A 40 -20.45 -7.49 52.89
CA PRO A 40 -21.23 -6.81 53.90
C PRO A 40 -21.96 -5.59 53.33
N THR A 41 -23.07 -5.32 53.98
CA THR A 41 -24.15 -4.36 53.74
C THR A 41 -23.78 -2.88 53.77
N ALA A 42 -24.43 -2.13 52.86
CA ALA A 42 -25.08 -0.83 52.98
C ALA A 42 -24.44 0.31 53.81
N ASN A 43 -24.21 1.46 53.16
CA ASN A 43 -24.51 2.84 53.56
C ASN A 43 -24.63 3.65 52.23
N ALA A 44 -25.74 4.21 51.77
CA ALA A 44 -26.68 5.21 52.31
C ALA A 44 -26.25 6.70 52.20
N TRP A 45 -25.73 7.16 51.05
CA TRP A 45 -25.78 8.56 50.56
C TRP A 45 -25.62 8.50 49.03
N GLY A 46 -26.52 8.91 48.15
CA GLY A 46 -27.30 10.14 48.18
C GLY A 46 -26.71 11.11 47.14
N ARG A 47 -26.98 10.89 45.84
CA ARG A 47 -27.17 11.96 44.87
C ARG A 47 -27.72 11.47 43.54
N ASP A 48 -28.86 12.04 43.22
CA ASP A 48 -29.56 11.96 41.94
C ASP A 48 -28.65 12.42 40.80
N GLN A 49 -28.54 11.57 39.78
CA GLN A 49 -28.38 12.03 38.39
C GLN A 49 -29.18 11.12 37.48
N THR A 50 -30.45 11.51 37.34
CA THR A 50 -31.30 11.22 36.20
C THR A 50 -30.55 11.56 34.93
N ASN A 51 -30.16 10.54 34.17
CA ASN A 51 -29.89 10.67 32.75
C ASN A 51 -30.42 9.41 32.09
N ASP A 52 -31.55 9.61 31.40
CA ASP A 52 -32.20 8.67 30.50
C ASP A 52 -31.20 8.17 29.45
N ALA A 53 -30.62 7.00 29.70
CA ALA A 53 -29.96 6.20 28.68
C ALA A 53 -30.97 5.14 28.22
N GLY A 54 -31.51 5.37 27.03
CA GLY A 54 -32.39 4.44 26.34
C GLY A 54 -31.89 3.01 26.40
N VAL A 55 -32.81 2.15 26.80
CA VAL A 55 -32.76 0.70 26.69
C VAL A 55 -32.43 0.32 25.24
N TRP A 56 -31.19 -0.13 25.01
CA TRP A 56 -30.83 -0.92 23.84
C TRP A 56 -30.68 -2.36 24.31
N GLU A 57 -31.73 -3.16 24.15
CA GLU A 57 -31.67 -4.61 24.19
C GLU A 57 -31.07 -5.12 22.87
N PRO A 58 -29.98 -5.90 22.87
CA PRO A 58 -29.61 -6.70 21.72
C PRO A 58 -30.44 -7.99 21.76
N THR A 59 -31.55 -8.00 21.03
CA THR A 59 -32.21 -9.24 20.65
C THR A 59 -31.25 -10.06 19.80
N MET A 60 -30.84 -11.23 20.28
CA MET A 60 -30.14 -12.22 19.45
C MET A 60 -31.13 -12.88 18.49
N PRO A 61 -30.95 -12.82 17.17
CA PRO A 61 -31.59 -13.77 16.28
C PRO A 61 -30.77 -15.07 16.18
N ALA A 62 -31.54 -16.14 16.18
CA ALA A 62 -31.17 -17.54 16.12
C ALA A 62 -30.18 -17.90 15.00
N SER A 63 -29.38 -18.91 15.33
CA SER A 63 -28.71 -19.86 14.44
C SER A 63 -29.26 -19.92 13.01
N ALA A 64 -28.56 -19.28 12.08
CA ALA A 64 -28.66 -19.58 10.66
C ALA A 64 -27.74 -20.77 10.35
N ALA A 65 -28.34 -21.85 9.88
CA ALA A 65 -27.69 -23.02 9.33
C ALA A 65 -26.80 -22.58 8.15
N TRP A 66 -25.52 -22.96 8.21
CA TRP A 66 -24.59 -22.79 7.11
C TRP A 66 -24.85 -23.91 6.10
N GLU A 67 -25.57 -23.60 5.03
CA GLU A 67 -25.58 -24.43 3.82
C GLU A 67 -24.22 -24.28 3.11
N GLN A 68 -23.53 -25.39 2.90
CA GLN A 68 -22.32 -25.47 2.08
C GLN A 68 -22.70 -25.25 0.61
N PRO A 69 -22.10 -24.28 -0.11
CA PRO A 69 -22.20 -24.23 -1.55
C PRO A 69 -21.43 -25.42 -2.14
N THR A 70 -22.15 -26.23 -2.90
CA THR A 70 -21.64 -27.29 -3.78
C THR A 70 -20.51 -26.74 -4.64
N ALA A 71 -19.33 -27.35 -4.54
CA ALA A 71 -18.17 -27.02 -5.34
C ALA A 71 -18.48 -27.19 -6.84
N GLU A 72 -18.37 -26.10 -7.59
CA GLU A 72 -18.30 -26.14 -9.05
C GLU A 72 -16.96 -26.75 -9.50
N PRO A 73 -16.93 -27.52 -10.60
CA PRO A 73 -15.72 -28.16 -11.10
C PRO A 73 -14.72 -27.12 -11.60
N ALA A 74 -13.47 -27.31 -11.17
CA ALA A 74 -12.30 -26.52 -11.52
C ALA A 74 -12.24 -26.23 -13.03
N SER A 75 -12.45 -24.97 -13.40
CA SER A 75 -12.01 -24.46 -14.68
C SER A 75 -10.48 -24.46 -14.68
N THR A 76 -9.96 -25.26 -15.61
CA THR A 76 -8.59 -25.37 -16.04
C THR A 76 -7.97 -23.99 -16.24
N TRP A 77 -7.25 -23.51 -15.23
CA TRP A 77 -6.29 -22.43 -15.43
C TRP A 77 -5.13 -23.02 -16.19
N ASP A 78 -5.02 -22.64 -17.46
CA ASP A 78 -3.88 -22.87 -18.32
C ASP A 78 -2.58 -22.61 -17.55
N GLN A 79 -1.88 -23.68 -17.19
CA GLN A 79 -0.52 -23.65 -16.74
C GLN A 79 0.33 -23.22 -17.94
N ALA A 80 0.58 -21.91 -18.05
CA ALA A 80 1.72 -21.43 -18.82
C ALA A 80 2.95 -22.21 -18.34
N PRO A 81 3.77 -22.77 -19.26
CA PRO A 81 4.83 -23.70 -18.91
C PRO A 81 5.76 -23.05 -17.87
N LEU A 82 5.95 -23.76 -16.76
CA LEU A 82 6.91 -23.46 -15.71
C LEU A 82 8.24 -23.09 -16.35
N GLN A 83 8.55 -21.80 -16.36
CA GLN A 83 9.91 -21.34 -16.62
C GLN A 83 10.79 -21.99 -15.56
N SER A 84 11.70 -22.85 -16.02
CA SER A 84 12.71 -23.50 -15.20
C SER A 84 13.42 -22.44 -14.35
N VAL A 85 13.19 -22.48 -13.04
CA VAL A 85 13.89 -21.64 -12.08
C VAL A 85 15.33 -22.11 -12.04
N ALA A 86 16.21 -21.39 -12.74
CA ALA A 86 17.64 -21.58 -12.65
C ALA A 86 18.11 -21.38 -11.20
N PRO A 87 19.17 -22.08 -10.75
CA PRO A 87 19.72 -21.95 -9.40
C PRO A 87 20.11 -20.50 -9.08
N PRO A 88 20.08 -20.10 -7.79
CA PRO A 88 20.33 -18.72 -7.38
C PRO A 88 21.73 -18.27 -7.82
N PRO A 89 21.86 -17.14 -8.53
CA PRO A 89 23.15 -16.68 -9.01
C PRO A 89 24.04 -16.25 -7.84
N ASN A 90 25.28 -16.76 -7.83
CA ASN A 90 26.37 -16.28 -6.97
C ASN A 90 26.41 -14.74 -6.96
N ALA A 91 26.59 -14.16 -5.75
CA ALA A 91 26.58 -12.71 -5.49
C ALA A 91 27.57 -11.89 -6.34
N THR A 92 28.53 -12.53 -7.02
CA THR A 92 29.45 -11.93 -7.99
C THR A 92 28.79 -11.47 -9.30
N MET A 93 27.54 -11.88 -9.58
CA MET A 93 26.79 -11.47 -10.78
C MET A 93 26.10 -10.09 -10.67
N MET A 94 26.07 -9.46 -9.49
CA MET A 94 25.42 -8.16 -9.31
C MET A 94 26.18 -7.00 -9.98
N GLY A 95 27.38 -7.23 -10.52
CA GLY A 95 28.23 -6.19 -11.12
C GLY A 95 27.59 -5.42 -12.28
N ASN A 96 27.03 -6.09 -13.29
CA ASN A 96 26.61 -5.43 -14.55
C ASN A 96 25.43 -6.12 -15.26
N ALA A 97 24.52 -6.75 -14.53
CA ALA A 97 23.34 -7.35 -15.15
C ALA A 97 22.49 -6.25 -15.82
N MET A 98 22.40 -6.32 -17.15
CA MET A 98 21.57 -5.43 -17.95
C MET A 98 20.11 -5.58 -17.50
N PRO A 99 19.35 -4.49 -17.30
CA PRO A 99 17.95 -4.58 -16.90
C PRO A 99 17.16 -5.41 -17.91
N THR A 100 16.50 -6.46 -17.44
CA THR A 100 15.62 -7.27 -18.29
C THR A 100 14.34 -6.49 -18.55
N THR A 101 13.79 -6.56 -19.74
CA THR A 101 12.53 -5.89 -20.08
C THR A 101 11.37 -6.87 -20.01
N VAL A 102 10.25 -6.44 -19.42
CA VAL A 102 9.01 -7.23 -19.32
C VAL A 102 7.86 -6.38 -19.81
N THR A 103 6.93 -6.99 -20.54
CA THR A 103 5.73 -6.30 -21.04
C THR A 103 4.79 -5.95 -19.89
N LEU A 104 4.31 -4.70 -19.88
CA LEU A 104 3.30 -4.26 -18.92
C LEU A 104 1.98 -4.98 -19.13
N THR A 105 1.36 -5.40 -18.03
CA THR A 105 0.00 -5.97 -18.04
C THR A 105 -1.04 -4.91 -18.41
N SER A 106 -2.21 -5.35 -18.88
CA SER A 106 -3.32 -4.44 -19.21
C SER A 106 -3.72 -3.55 -18.02
N GLY A 107 -3.76 -4.10 -16.80
CA GLY A 107 -4.06 -3.32 -15.59
C GLY A 107 -3.02 -2.22 -15.31
N GLN A 108 -1.73 -2.52 -15.48
CA GLN A 108 -0.65 -1.54 -15.29
C GLN A 108 -0.70 -0.42 -16.34
N LYS A 109 -1.00 -0.78 -17.60
CA LYS A 109 -1.21 0.19 -18.69
C LYS A 109 -2.37 1.14 -18.38
N THR A 110 -3.51 0.61 -17.93
CA THR A 110 -4.66 1.42 -17.52
C THR A 110 -4.30 2.37 -16.38
N GLN A 111 -3.51 1.92 -15.40
CA GLN A 111 -3.09 2.77 -14.28
C GLN A 111 -2.15 3.92 -14.72
N LEU A 112 -1.24 3.67 -15.66
CA LEU A 112 -0.42 4.73 -16.28
C LEU A 112 -1.29 5.73 -17.05
N LEU A 113 -2.28 5.22 -17.79
CA LEU A 113 -3.20 6.03 -18.58
C LEU A 113 -4.03 6.95 -17.68
N PHE A 114 -4.61 6.43 -16.59
CA PHE A 114 -5.28 7.26 -15.60
C PHE A 114 -4.34 8.30 -14.97
N GLY A 115 -3.10 7.92 -14.66
CA GLY A 115 -2.08 8.83 -14.14
C GLY A 115 -1.68 9.95 -15.11
N ALA A 116 -1.88 9.76 -16.42
CA ALA A 116 -1.62 10.76 -17.44
C ALA A 116 -2.85 11.66 -17.69
N PHE A 117 -4.04 11.08 -17.87
CA PHE A 117 -5.25 11.83 -18.28
C PHE A 117 -5.96 12.53 -17.13
N PHE A 118 -6.02 11.92 -15.94
CA PHE A 118 -6.74 12.51 -14.81
C PHE A 118 -6.31 13.96 -14.49
N PRO A 119 -5.01 14.27 -14.37
CA PRO A 119 -4.60 15.64 -14.07
C PRO A 119 -4.77 16.59 -15.28
N LEU A 120 -4.75 16.07 -16.52
CA LEU A 120 -5.05 16.87 -17.72
C LEU A 120 -6.53 17.26 -17.78
N ILE A 121 -7.44 16.36 -17.41
CA ILE A 121 -8.88 16.65 -17.33
C ILE A 121 -9.15 17.74 -16.29
N ILE A 122 -8.53 17.63 -15.10
CA ILE A 122 -8.63 18.64 -14.05
C ILE A 122 -8.16 20.02 -14.54
N LEU A 123 -7.14 20.05 -15.40
CA LEU A 123 -6.61 21.29 -15.97
C LEU A 123 -7.47 21.83 -17.13
N ALA A 124 -8.08 20.96 -17.92
CA ALA A 124 -8.92 21.34 -19.06
C ALA A 124 -10.24 22.00 -18.63
N ILE A 125 -10.86 21.54 -17.55
CA ILE A 125 -12.14 22.08 -17.03
C ILE A 125 -12.08 23.60 -16.75
N PRO A 126 -11.14 24.13 -15.95
CA PRO A 126 -11.07 25.56 -15.68
C PRO A 126 -10.71 26.37 -16.92
N ILE A 127 -9.85 25.85 -17.81
CA ILE A 127 -9.55 26.52 -19.10
C ILE A 127 -10.82 26.67 -19.93
N TRP A 128 -11.60 25.59 -20.04
CA TRP A 128 -12.85 25.60 -20.80
C TRP A 128 -13.87 26.57 -20.19
N PHE A 129 -14.03 26.56 -18.86
CA PHE A 129 -14.96 27.45 -18.16
C PHE A 129 -14.59 28.93 -18.30
N ILE A 130 -13.30 29.27 -18.14
CA ILE A 130 -12.80 30.65 -18.23
C ILE A 130 -12.79 31.13 -19.69
N GLY A 131 -12.35 30.29 -20.62
CA GLY A 131 -12.35 30.61 -22.05
C GLY A 131 -13.75 30.78 -22.63
N GLY A 132 -14.73 30.00 -22.15
CA GLY A 132 -16.12 30.07 -22.60
C GLY A 132 -16.93 31.24 -22.06
N SER A 133 -16.47 31.89 -20.97
CA SER A 133 -17.22 32.97 -20.30
C SER A 133 -16.94 34.38 -20.82
N GLY A 134 -16.04 34.55 -21.80
CA GLY A 134 -15.71 35.86 -22.38
C GLY A 134 -15.06 36.82 -21.38
N GLY A 135 -14.41 36.30 -20.34
CA GLY A 135 -13.89 37.06 -19.21
C GLY A 135 -12.84 38.12 -19.58
N SER A 136 -12.91 39.24 -18.85
CA SER A 136 -12.19 40.50 -19.05
C SER A 136 -10.66 40.39 -19.04
N GLU A 137 -10.01 41.36 -19.70
CA GLU A 137 -8.57 41.41 -20.02
C GLU A 137 -7.60 41.46 -18.81
N GLU A 138 -8.09 41.51 -17.57
CA GLU A 138 -7.24 41.64 -16.37
C GLU A 138 -6.70 40.29 -15.82
N ILE A 139 -6.90 39.18 -16.51
CA ILE A 139 -6.62 37.80 -16.03
C ILE A 139 -5.16 37.36 -16.31
N SER A 140 -4.25 38.28 -16.65
CA SER A 140 -2.88 37.93 -17.09
C SER A 140 -2.08 37.07 -16.08
N PHE A 141 -2.15 37.39 -14.78
CA PHE A 141 -1.43 36.62 -13.76
C PHE A 141 -1.97 35.21 -13.56
N PHE A 142 -3.30 35.02 -13.64
CA PHE A 142 -3.92 33.70 -13.49
C PHE A 142 -3.50 32.76 -14.63
N TRP A 143 -3.47 33.25 -15.88
CA TRP A 143 -2.98 32.47 -17.02
C TRP A 143 -1.51 32.07 -16.88
N PHE A 144 -0.68 32.94 -16.29
CA PHE A 144 0.71 32.60 -16.00
C PHE A 144 0.83 31.46 -14.98
N ILE A 145 0.11 31.54 -13.85
CA ILE A 145 0.10 30.47 -12.84
C ILE A 145 -0.46 29.17 -13.42
N LEU A 146 -1.53 29.25 -14.19
CA LEU A 146 -2.13 28.10 -14.85
C LEU A 146 -1.18 27.48 -15.88
N GLY A 147 -0.43 28.30 -16.62
CA GLY A 147 0.61 27.86 -17.55
C GLY A 147 1.76 27.14 -16.84
N LEU A 148 2.27 27.69 -15.73
CA LEU A 148 3.31 27.02 -14.92
C LEU A 148 2.81 25.69 -14.33
N PHE A 149 1.60 25.69 -13.77
CA PHE A 149 0.98 24.48 -13.25
C PHE A 149 0.79 23.44 -14.37
N GLY A 150 0.33 23.88 -15.54
CA GLY A 150 0.18 23.04 -16.73
C GLY A 150 1.49 22.48 -17.27
N LEU A 151 2.60 23.21 -17.14
CA LEU A 151 3.92 22.69 -17.50
C LEU A 151 4.34 21.55 -16.57
N VAL A 152 4.20 21.72 -15.26
CA VAL A 152 4.55 20.67 -14.28
C VAL A 152 3.66 19.44 -14.45
N VAL A 153 2.35 19.65 -14.55
CA VAL A 153 1.37 18.55 -14.75
C VAL A 153 1.56 17.88 -16.10
N GLY A 154 1.73 18.67 -17.16
CA GLY A 154 1.96 18.17 -18.52
C GLY A 154 3.24 17.35 -18.61
N TRP A 155 4.32 17.80 -17.99
CA TRP A 155 5.57 17.03 -17.91
C TRP A 155 5.37 15.68 -17.22
N GLN A 156 4.66 15.65 -16.08
CA GLN A 156 4.37 14.41 -15.38
C GLN A 156 3.48 13.47 -16.22
N ALA A 157 2.49 14.01 -16.93
CA ALA A 157 1.63 13.26 -17.83
C ALA A 157 2.44 12.66 -19.01
N ILE A 158 3.35 13.42 -19.60
CA ILE A 158 4.26 12.96 -20.67
C ILE A 158 5.11 11.79 -20.18
N MET A 159 5.68 11.84 -18.97
CA MET A 159 6.49 10.75 -18.43
C MET A 159 5.66 9.46 -18.25
N ASN A 160 4.43 9.57 -17.75
CA ASN A 160 3.50 8.44 -17.63
C ASN A 160 3.10 7.88 -19.01
N LEU A 161 2.85 8.77 -19.98
CA LEU A 161 2.45 8.40 -21.33
C LEU A 161 3.61 7.75 -22.10
N ALA A 162 4.84 8.23 -21.89
CA ALA A 162 6.04 7.65 -22.46
C ALA A 162 6.31 6.23 -21.92
N ASP A 163 6.03 5.98 -20.64
CA ASP A 163 6.05 4.62 -20.08
C ASP A 163 4.88 3.76 -20.56
N PHE A 164 3.71 4.36 -20.82
CA PHE A 164 2.57 3.65 -21.39
C PHE A 164 2.86 3.18 -22.82
N PHE A 165 3.39 4.07 -23.67
CA PHE A 165 3.73 3.78 -25.06
C PHE A 165 4.93 2.85 -25.18
N SER A 166 5.91 2.91 -24.26
CA SER A 166 6.97 1.91 -24.25
C SER A 166 6.39 0.52 -23.99
N GLY A 167 5.31 0.42 -23.22
CA GLY A 167 4.65 -0.84 -22.89
C GLY A 167 5.55 -1.80 -22.10
N VAL A 168 6.68 -1.31 -21.59
CA VAL A 168 7.77 -2.11 -21.05
C VAL A 168 8.12 -1.62 -19.65
N ALA A 169 8.16 -2.55 -18.70
CA ALA A 169 8.78 -2.39 -17.39
C ALA A 169 10.20 -2.98 -17.41
N GLN A 170 11.06 -2.44 -16.56
CA GLN A 170 12.38 -3.00 -16.31
C GLN A 170 12.33 -3.89 -15.07
N VAL A 171 13.00 -5.04 -15.16
CA VAL A 171 13.21 -5.99 -14.08
C VAL A 171 14.69 -5.96 -13.73
N GLN A 172 14.98 -5.64 -12.48
CA GLN A 172 16.34 -5.59 -11.97
C GLN A 172 16.37 -6.12 -10.55
N VAL A 173 17.41 -6.89 -10.23
CA VAL A 173 17.68 -7.33 -8.85
C VAL A 173 18.47 -6.24 -8.15
N ASP A 174 17.96 -5.75 -7.03
CA ASP A 174 18.60 -4.68 -6.27
C ASP A 174 18.33 -4.79 -4.78
N ARG A 175 19.20 -4.20 -3.97
CA ARG A 175 19.11 -4.21 -2.52
C ARG A 175 18.31 -3.00 -2.04
N LEU A 176 17.30 -3.24 -1.22
CA LEU A 176 16.52 -2.17 -0.61
C LEU A 176 17.33 -1.55 0.55
N THR A 177 17.82 -0.33 0.39
CA THR A 177 18.63 0.34 1.41
C THR A 177 17.77 1.02 2.48
N LYS A 178 16.66 1.67 2.07
CA LYS A 178 15.81 2.44 2.99
C LYS A 178 14.37 2.50 2.51
N THR A 179 13.44 2.46 3.45
CA THR A 179 12.04 2.79 3.21
C THR A 179 11.70 4.16 3.81
N GLN A 180 10.88 4.95 3.11
CA GLN A 180 10.48 6.29 3.54
C GLN A 180 8.99 6.50 3.28
N VAL A 181 8.31 7.16 4.21
CA VAL A 181 6.93 7.63 4.02
C VAL A 181 6.92 9.14 4.01
N VAL A 182 6.30 9.72 2.99
CA VAL A 182 6.00 11.14 2.92
C VAL A 182 4.53 11.33 3.23
N LYS A 183 4.24 11.94 4.38
CA LYS A 183 2.88 12.24 4.82
C LYS A 183 2.48 13.62 4.31
N ASN A 184 1.43 13.66 3.49
CA ASN A 184 0.68 14.86 3.14
C ASN A 184 -0.62 14.90 3.98
N LYS A 185 -1.30 16.05 4.06
CA LYS A 185 -2.50 16.28 4.87
C LYS A 185 -3.58 15.21 4.63
N ASN A 186 -3.76 14.79 3.37
CA ASN A 186 -4.79 13.83 2.95
C ASN A 186 -4.23 12.57 2.26
N SER A 187 -2.91 12.41 2.16
CA SER A 187 -2.32 11.30 1.40
C SER A 187 -0.98 10.88 2.00
N ARG A 188 -0.60 9.62 1.80
CA ARG A 188 0.71 9.09 2.17
C ARG A 188 1.32 8.46 0.94
N THR A 189 2.54 8.88 0.61
CA THR A 189 3.31 8.29 -0.47
C THR A 189 4.47 7.52 0.14
N TYR A 190 4.63 6.28 -0.32
CA TYR A 190 5.64 5.36 0.19
C TYR A 190 6.77 5.25 -0.84
N TYR A 191 8.00 5.30 -0.36
CA TYR A 191 9.19 5.26 -1.20
C TYR A 191 10.14 4.17 -0.70
N GLY A 192 10.70 3.42 -1.66
CA GLY A 192 11.83 2.51 -1.44
C GLY A 192 13.06 3.08 -2.11
N HIS A 193 14.17 3.16 -1.38
CA HIS A 193 15.48 3.47 -1.93
C HIS A 193 16.21 2.15 -2.17
N PHE A 194 16.60 1.93 -3.40
CA PHE A 194 17.40 0.79 -3.82
C PHE A 194 18.81 1.26 -4.16
N GLU A 195 19.80 0.40 -3.95
CA GLU A 195 21.21 0.75 -4.04
C GLU A 195 21.62 1.27 -5.43
N ARG A 196 21.10 0.65 -6.50
CA ARG A 196 21.45 0.97 -7.89
C ARG A 196 20.35 1.73 -8.62
N ILE A 197 19.09 1.35 -8.41
CA ILE A 197 17.93 1.96 -9.08
C ILE A 197 17.62 3.35 -8.48
N GLY A 198 17.95 3.55 -7.21
CA GLY A 198 17.64 4.76 -6.45
C GLY A 198 16.23 4.75 -5.89
N ARG A 199 15.57 5.91 -5.86
CA ARG A 199 14.25 6.08 -5.23
C ARG A 199 13.12 5.65 -6.16
N LEU A 200 12.32 4.68 -5.72
CA LEU A 200 11.08 4.24 -6.37
C LEU A 200 9.86 4.52 -5.51
N ASN A 201 8.73 4.84 -6.15
CA ASN A 201 7.42 4.91 -5.49
C ASN A 201 6.87 3.49 -5.33
N ILE A 202 6.66 3.06 -4.09
CA ILE A 202 6.24 1.71 -3.75
C ILE A 202 4.79 1.72 -3.24
N GLY A 203 4.04 0.68 -3.60
CA GLY A 203 2.69 0.47 -3.07
C GLY A 203 2.71 0.25 -1.55
N ARG A 204 1.58 0.50 -0.89
CA ARG A 204 1.47 0.35 0.56
C ARG A 204 1.71 -1.11 0.98
N GLU A 205 1.13 -2.03 0.24
CA GLU A 205 1.26 -3.47 0.40
C GLU A 205 2.73 -3.92 0.34
N ASN A 206 3.49 -3.41 -0.65
CA ASN A 206 4.91 -3.69 -0.80
C ASN A 206 5.74 -3.03 0.31
N TYR A 207 5.37 -1.80 0.71
CA TYR A 207 6.03 -1.10 1.82
C TYR A 207 5.89 -1.86 3.15
N ASP A 208 4.69 -2.33 3.48
CA ASP A 208 4.42 -3.02 4.74
C ASP A 208 5.17 -4.37 4.81
N GLY A 209 5.38 -5.04 3.67
CA GLY A 209 6.14 -6.29 3.56
C GLY A 209 7.66 -6.13 3.36
N ALA A 210 8.15 -4.92 3.07
CA ALA A 210 9.55 -4.71 2.74
C ALA A 210 10.49 -4.77 3.95
N PHE A 211 11.64 -5.43 3.79
CA PHE A 211 12.72 -5.51 4.76
C PHE A 211 13.93 -4.72 4.27
N GLN A 212 14.40 -3.78 5.10
CA GLN A 212 15.61 -3.02 4.78
C GLN A 212 16.83 -3.94 4.79
N GLY A 213 17.70 -3.76 3.81
CA GLY A 213 18.88 -4.59 3.58
C GLY A 213 18.62 -5.88 2.79
N ALA A 214 17.37 -6.27 2.56
CA ALA A 214 17.04 -7.44 1.76
C ALA A 214 17.16 -7.16 0.25
N ILE A 215 17.34 -8.24 -0.51
CA ILE A 215 17.53 -8.20 -1.97
C ILE A 215 16.20 -8.55 -2.63
N TYR A 216 15.81 -7.72 -3.60
CA TYR A 216 14.54 -7.86 -4.29
C TYR A 216 14.73 -7.93 -5.78
N GLN A 217 13.94 -8.77 -6.45
CA GLN A 217 13.65 -8.62 -7.86
C GLN A 217 12.56 -7.55 -8.02
N VAL A 218 12.94 -6.43 -8.62
CA VAL A 218 12.13 -5.22 -8.71
C VAL A 218 11.68 -5.05 -10.14
N THR A 219 10.35 -5.04 -10.37
CA THR A 219 9.75 -4.67 -11.66
C THR A 219 9.28 -3.23 -11.56
N TYR A 220 9.82 -2.32 -12.36
CA TYR A 220 9.54 -0.88 -12.26
C TYR A 220 9.48 -0.18 -13.63
N SER A 221 8.82 0.97 -13.66
CA SER A 221 8.81 1.86 -14.83
C SER A 221 10.00 2.82 -14.80
N PRO A 222 10.81 2.89 -15.88
CA PRO A 222 12.07 3.63 -15.86
C PRO A 222 11.91 5.15 -15.75
N ARG A 223 10.87 5.74 -16.35
CA ARG A 223 10.66 7.20 -16.36
C ARG A 223 9.84 7.68 -15.17
N SER A 224 8.69 7.06 -14.92
CA SER A 224 7.79 7.38 -13.79
C SER A 224 8.30 6.90 -12.43
N LYS A 225 9.35 6.06 -12.39
CA LYS A 225 9.94 5.49 -11.16
C LYS A 225 8.92 4.79 -10.27
N ARG A 226 7.90 4.18 -10.89
CA ARG A 226 6.84 3.44 -10.21
C ARG A 226 7.22 1.97 -10.07
N LEU A 227 7.10 1.43 -8.87
CA LEU A 227 7.23 0.00 -8.61
C LEU A 227 5.93 -0.71 -8.99
N TRP A 228 6.05 -1.77 -9.78
CA TRP A 228 4.94 -2.61 -10.22
C TRP A 228 4.85 -3.92 -9.45
N ALA A 229 6.00 -4.57 -9.25
CA ALA A 229 6.11 -5.81 -8.51
C ALA A 229 7.46 -5.86 -7.79
N MET A 230 7.47 -6.50 -6.63
CA MET A 230 8.64 -6.65 -5.78
C MET A 230 8.60 -8.04 -5.17
N GLN A 231 9.60 -8.84 -5.45
CA GLN A 231 9.73 -10.21 -4.93
C GLN A 231 11.05 -10.33 -4.18
N GLN A 232 10.98 -10.77 -2.92
CA GLN A 232 12.18 -10.99 -2.12
C GLN A 232 12.95 -12.20 -2.65
N LEU A 233 14.27 -12.05 -2.79
CA LEU A 233 15.20 -13.12 -3.11
C LEU A 233 16.00 -13.42 -1.83
N GLY A 234 15.76 -14.59 -1.23
CA GLY A 234 16.36 -14.99 0.06
C GLY A 234 15.35 -14.92 1.19
#